data_AF-A0A660ZZS6-F1
#
_entry.id   AF-A0A660ZZS6-F1
#
_cell.length_a   1.000
_cell.length_b   1.000
_cell.length_c   1.000
_cell.angle_alpha   90.00
_cell.angle_beta   90.00
_cell.angle_gamma   90.00
#
_symmetry.space_group_name_H-M   'P 1'
#
loop_
_entity.id
_entity.type
_entity.pdbx_description
1 polymer ?
#
loop_
_entity_poly.entity_id
_entity_poly.type
_entity_poly.pdbx_seq_one_letter_code
_entity_poly.pdbx_strand_id
1 'polypeptide(L)'
;MRVGRQPTTWGTGNLLFINDMFPKDWVSFFAGRDTQYLKNPVDAVRLGFFGLPVDVDLVYVPQFTPDTLPSGERLVFWAPGLVPTMNPTDELGNGELSVKLNRYVGSWNWALYGYVGRWKQPLGAVPDMVAPPVDPSGLTSFYYPELNVWGASTRGGLFGGVASVEAGYYDSREDGSGDNVFVPNSEIRAMAGYERQWFTDFTGGLQFYAESMMDYGTAVDARQAFIDQAVSGGADEATVEDQFFLKDELRTLVTLNLRKQWLYQTLTTSAFIYYSPSDVDSYTRLVVSYALNDEVTLTTGANLFTADDPRTMFGMNDTNDNIYARVRYGF
;
A
#
# COMPACT_ATOMS: atom_id res chain seq x y z
N MET A 1 -9.16 5.32 -25.46
CA MET A 1 -9.64 6.24 -24.41
C MET A 1 -10.69 5.54 -23.58
N ARG A 2 -10.67 5.74 -22.25
CA ARG A 2 -11.71 5.25 -21.34
C ARG A 2 -12.04 6.35 -20.34
N VAL A 3 -13.32 6.55 -20.07
CA VAL A 3 -13.83 7.56 -19.12
C VAL A 3 -14.84 6.89 -18.20
N GLY A 4 -14.81 7.25 -16.91
CA GLY A 4 -15.72 6.78 -15.88
C GLY A 4 -15.06 5.86 -14.85
N ARG A 5 -15.87 5.28 -13.97
CA ARG A 5 -15.42 4.43 -12.87
C ARG A 5 -14.69 3.18 -13.35
N GLN A 6 -13.43 3.02 -12.97
CA GLN A 6 -12.61 1.89 -13.40
C GLN A 6 -11.53 1.50 -12.37
N PRO A 7 -11.26 0.20 -12.18
CA PRO A 7 -10.04 -0.20 -11.50
C PRO A 7 -8.84 0.09 -12.40
N THR A 8 -7.80 0.69 -11.84
CA THR A 8 -6.51 0.93 -12.51
C THR A 8 -5.40 0.40 -11.62
N THR A 9 -4.34 -0.12 -12.22
CA THR A 9 -3.23 -0.74 -11.50
C THR A 9 -1.99 -0.74 -12.36
N TRP A 10 -0.86 -0.43 -11.74
CA TRP A 10 0.45 -0.36 -12.37
C TRP A 10 1.48 -1.10 -11.49
N GLY A 11 2.76 -0.94 -11.82
CA GLY A 11 3.85 -1.69 -11.16
C GLY A 11 3.98 -3.14 -11.63
N THR A 12 4.91 -3.83 -10.99
CA THR A 12 5.34 -5.21 -11.25
C THR A 12 5.30 -6.08 -10.01
N GLY A 13 5.16 -5.47 -8.83
CA GLY A 13 5.01 -6.17 -7.56
C GLY A 13 3.72 -6.99 -7.47
N ASN A 14 3.77 -8.07 -6.71
CA ASN A 14 2.61 -8.86 -6.35
C ASN A 14 2.16 -8.48 -4.93
N LEU A 15 1.07 -7.70 -4.87
CA LEU A 15 0.54 -7.07 -3.65
C LEU A 15 1.55 -6.13 -2.93
N LEU A 16 2.61 -5.74 -3.62
CA LEU A 16 3.48 -4.62 -3.24
C LEU A 16 3.35 -3.53 -4.30
N PHE A 17 3.13 -2.30 -3.85
CA PHE A 17 2.74 -1.18 -4.71
C PHE A 17 3.71 -0.02 -4.51
N ILE A 18 4.66 0.13 -5.43
CA ILE A 18 5.59 1.27 -5.45
C ILE A 18 5.12 2.32 -6.47
N ASN A 19 4.88 1.93 -7.71
CA ASN A 19 4.42 2.86 -8.75
C ASN A 19 2.92 2.82 -9.02
N ASP A 20 2.15 2.12 -8.16
CA ASP A 20 0.70 1.98 -8.26
C ASP A 20 0.02 2.89 -7.22
N MET A 21 -0.14 4.16 -7.59
CA MET A 21 -0.75 5.20 -6.76
C MET A 21 -2.27 5.29 -6.94
N PHE A 22 -2.93 4.20 -7.34
CA PHE A 22 -4.40 4.10 -7.37
C PHE A 22 -4.92 3.57 -6.03
N PRO A 23 -6.13 3.92 -5.59
CA PRO A 23 -6.59 3.56 -4.26
C PRO A 23 -6.77 2.05 -4.09
N LYS A 24 -6.47 1.60 -2.88
CA LYS A 24 -6.58 0.22 -2.44
C LYS A 24 -7.74 0.07 -1.45
N ASP A 25 -8.44 -1.06 -1.50
CA ASP A 25 -9.47 -1.43 -0.52
C ASP A 25 -8.95 -2.56 0.38
N TRP A 26 -8.30 -2.15 1.47
CA TRP A 26 -7.70 -3.04 2.45
C TRP A 26 -8.76 -3.78 3.26
N VAL A 27 -9.93 -3.18 3.50
CA VAL A 27 -11.06 -3.84 4.17
C VAL A 27 -11.54 -5.03 3.34
N SER A 28 -11.73 -4.86 2.04
CA SER A 28 -12.12 -5.96 1.14
C SER A 28 -11.08 -7.08 1.14
N PHE A 29 -9.79 -6.72 1.12
CA PHE A 29 -8.69 -7.68 1.11
C PHE A 29 -8.63 -8.50 2.40
N PHE A 30 -8.59 -7.85 3.57
CA PHE A 30 -8.53 -8.50 4.88
C PHE A 30 -9.83 -9.20 5.29
N ALA A 31 -10.97 -8.86 4.67
CA ALA A 31 -12.24 -9.58 4.85
C ALA A 31 -12.39 -10.82 3.95
N GLY A 32 -11.35 -11.21 3.22
CA GLY A 32 -11.36 -12.45 2.43
C GLY A 32 -12.02 -12.35 1.04
N ARG A 33 -12.30 -11.14 0.53
CA ARG A 33 -12.78 -10.99 -0.86
C ARG A 33 -11.66 -11.33 -1.85
N ASP A 34 -12.03 -11.53 -3.11
CA ASP A 34 -11.02 -11.75 -4.17
C ASP A 34 -10.03 -10.60 -4.21
N THR A 35 -8.77 -10.92 -4.50
CA THR A 35 -7.69 -9.93 -4.60
C THR A 35 -7.94 -8.86 -5.66
N GLN A 36 -8.82 -9.13 -6.64
CA GLN A 36 -9.28 -8.11 -7.60
C GLN A 36 -10.00 -6.93 -6.93
N TYR A 37 -10.67 -7.17 -5.79
CA TYR A 37 -11.39 -6.13 -5.05
C TYR A 37 -10.45 -5.24 -4.22
N LEU A 38 -9.18 -5.63 -4.04
CA LEU A 38 -8.18 -4.74 -3.44
C LEU A 38 -7.97 -3.49 -4.31
N LYS A 39 -8.23 -3.56 -5.62
CA LYS A 39 -8.05 -2.43 -6.54
C LYS A 39 -9.36 -1.63 -6.58
N ASN A 40 -9.44 -0.60 -5.74
CA ASN A 40 -10.64 0.21 -5.62
C ASN A 40 -10.84 1.03 -6.91
N PRO A 41 -12.02 0.97 -7.56
CA PRO A 41 -12.24 1.71 -8.79
C PRO A 41 -12.38 3.22 -8.55
N VAL A 42 -11.83 4.02 -9.47
CA VAL A 42 -11.88 5.49 -9.44
C VAL A 42 -12.57 6.06 -10.67
N ASP A 43 -13.22 7.21 -10.51
CA ASP A 43 -13.72 7.99 -11.63
C ASP A 43 -12.55 8.70 -12.30
N ALA A 44 -12.20 8.26 -13.52
CA ALA A 44 -10.99 8.73 -14.18
C ALA A 44 -11.14 8.86 -15.70
N VAL A 45 -10.32 9.72 -16.28
CA VAL A 45 -10.07 9.81 -17.72
C VAL A 45 -8.73 9.14 -18.02
N ARG A 46 -8.75 8.12 -18.89
CA ARG A 46 -7.54 7.38 -19.30
C ARG A 46 -7.31 7.48 -20.81
N LEU A 47 -6.11 7.91 -21.18
CA LEU A 47 -5.66 8.07 -22.56
C LEU A 47 -4.41 7.22 -22.80
N GLY A 48 -4.50 6.27 -23.72
CA GLY A 48 -3.38 5.45 -24.16
C GLY A 48 -2.98 5.81 -25.58
N PHE A 49 -1.69 6.08 -25.80
CA PHE A 49 -1.09 6.34 -27.09
C PHE A 49 -0.12 5.20 -27.41
N PHE A 50 -0.39 4.48 -28.50
CA PHE A 50 0.34 3.29 -28.92
C PHE A 50 0.96 3.51 -30.30
N GLY A 51 2.07 2.86 -30.59
CA GLY A 51 2.77 2.96 -31.89
C GLY A 51 3.78 4.10 -31.99
N LEU A 52 4.09 4.77 -30.88
CA LEU A 52 5.23 5.66 -30.73
C LEU A 52 6.50 4.85 -30.41
N PRO A 53 7.69 5.49 -30.34
CA PRO A 53 8.88 4.85 -29.78
C PRO A 53 8.71 4.41 -28.30
N VAL A 54 7.69 4.86 -27.58
CA VAL A 54 7.30 4.35 -26.26
C VAL A 54 5.78 4.37 -26.17
N ASP A 55 5.16 3.39 -25.53
CA ASP A 55 3.74 3.44 -25.22
C ASP A 55 3.50 4.39 -24.05
N VAL A 56 2.54 5.29 -24.20
CA VAL A 56 2.21 6.32 -23.20
C VAL A 56 0.81 6.07 -22.67
N ASP A 57 0.66 5.99 -21.36
CA ASP A 57 -0.62 5.86 -20.66
C ASP A 57 -0.75 7.01 -19.65
N LEU A 58 -1.79 7.82 -19.84
CA LEU A 58 -2.13 8.95 -18.99
C LEU A 58 -3.43 8.64 -18.26
N VAL A 59 -3.45 8.83 -16.94
CA VAL A 59 -4.64 8.68 -16.11
C VAL A 59 -4.81 9.95 -15.30
N TYR A 60 -5.93 10.64 -15.51
CA TYR A 60 -6.33 11.80 -14.73
C TYR A 60 -7.55 11.44 -13.88
N VAL A 61 -7.44 11.68 -12.58
CA VAL A 61 -8.48 11.46 -11.58
C VAL A 61 -8.90 12.85 -11.07
N PRO A 62 -10.04 13.41 -11.50
CA PRO A 62 -10.42 14.78 -11.17
C PRO A 62 -10.75 14.99 -9.69
N GLN A 63 -11.18 13.95 -8.98
CA GLN A 63 -11.53 13.99 -7.55
C GLN A 63 -10.70 12.95 -6.81
N PHE A 64 -9.95 13.39 -5.81
CA PHE A 64 -9.12 12.52 -4.99
C PHE A 64 -9.94 11.36 -4.40
N THR A 65 -9.44 10.14 -4.55
CA THR A 65 -10.03 8.95 -3.91
C THR A 65 -8.99 8.29 -3.02
N PRO A 66 -9.24 8.16 -1.70
CA PRO A 66 -8.31 7.55 -0.77
C PRO A 66 -8.37 6.01 -0.76
N ASP A 67 -7.42 5.40 -0.07
CA ASP A 67 -7.51 4.00 0.32
C ASP A 67 -8.69 3.78 1.27
N THR A 68 -9.35 2.62 1.16
CA THR A 68 -10.33 2.16 2.15
C THR A 68 -9.61 1.35 3.22
N LEU A 69 -9.39 1.98 4.37
CA LEU A 69 -8.72 1.41 5.53
C LEU A 69 -9.74 0.84 6.54
N PRO A 70 -9.36 -0.15 7.37
CA PRO A 70 -10.14 -0.55 8.53
C PRO A 70 -10.48 0.65 9.43
N SER A 71 -11.75 0.76 9.85
CA SER A 71 -12.26 1.88 10.65
C SER A 71 -12.94 1.45 11.95
N GLY A 72 -12.93 0.15 12.28
CA GLY A 72 -13.65 -0.41 13.43
C GLY A 72 -15.06 -0.96 13.12
N GLU A 73 -15.66 -0.64 11.96
CA GLU A 73 -17.01 -1.13 11.62
C GLU A 73 -17.06 -2.63 11.28
N ARG A 74 -16.09 -3.10 10.51
CA ARG A 74 -16.01 -4.49 10.02
C ARG A 74 -14.77 -5.24 10.49
N LEU A 75 -13.68 -4.51 10.69
CA LEU A 75 -12.40 -4.99 11.20
C LEU A 75 -12.02 -4.06 12.35
N VAL A 76 -11.51 -4.63 13.44
CA VAL A 76 -10.95 -3.87 14.56
C VAL A 76 -9.79 -3.03 14.03
N PHE A 77 -9.62 -1.82 14.54
CA PHE A 77 -8.52 -0.97 14.12
C PHE A 77 -7.93 -0.33 15.37
N TRP A 78 -6.65 -0.62 15.65
CA TRP A 78 -6.00 -0.25 16.91
C TRP A 78 -5.70 1.27 17.04
N ALA A 79 -5.97 2.07 16.01
CA ALA A 79 -5.90 3.52 16.09
C ALA A 79 -7.21 4.17 15.62
N PRO A 80 -8.32 4.08 16.40
CA PRO A 80 -9.61 4.65 16.03
C PRO A 80 -9.60 6.19 15.83
N GLY A 81 -8.46 6.85 16.08
CA GLY A 81 -8.21 8.27 15.81
C GLY A 81 -7.60 8.61 14.43
N LEU A 82 -7.04 7.65 13.67
CA LEU A 82 -6.52 7.90 12.31
C LEU A 82 -7.62 8.00 11.24
N VAL A 83 -8.88 8.16 11.67
CA VAL A 83 -9.97 8.45 10.75
C VAL A 83 -9.69 9.82 10.16
N PRO A 84 -9.54 9.95 8.83
CA PRO A 84 -9.32 11.23 8.20
C PRO A 84 -10.53 12.11 8.51
N THR A 85 -10.28 13.21 9.20
CA THR A 85 -11.32 14.21 9.46
C THR A 85 -11.38 15.24 8.32
N MET A 86 -10.36 15.26 7.44
CA MET A 86 -10.28 16.19 6.31
C MET A 86 -9.92 15.51 4.99
N ASN A 87 -10.91 15.35 4.13
CA ASN A 87 -10.69 15.03 2.72
C ASN A 87 -10.32 16.30 1.94
N PRO A 88 -9.49 16.19 0.89
CA PRO A 88 -9.29 17.28 -0.06
C PRO A 88 -10.64 17.74 -0.63
N THR A 89 -10.78 19.04 -0.91
CA THR A 89 -11.98 19.57 -1.56
C THR A 89 -12.10 19.02 -2.98
N ASP A 90 -13.34 18.88 -3.48
CA ASP A 90 -13.67 18.37 -4.83
C ASP A 90 -13.29 19.33 -5.98
N GLU A 91 -12.32 20.21 -5.75
CA GLU A 91 -11.78 21.13 -6.74
C GLU A 91 -10.84 20.41 -7.71
N LEU A 92 -10.89 20.78 -9.01
CA LEU A 92 -10.02 20.19 -10.03
C LEU A 92 -8.51 20.34 -9.73
N GLY A 93 -8.14 21.33 -8.92
CA GLY A 93 -6.77 21.55 -8.45
C GLY A 93 -6.27 20.45 -7.49
N ASN A 94 -7.17 19.71 -6.84
CA ASN A 94 -6.85 18.55 -6.00
C ASN A 94 -6.92 17.22 -6.79
N GLY A 95 -7.14 17.28 -8.10
CA GLY A 95 -7.10 16.11 -8.96
C GLY A 95 -5.69 15.51 -9.05
N GLU A 96 -5.63 14.24 -9.43
CA GLU A 96 -4.39 13.47 -9.49
C GLU A 96 -4.06 13.12 -10.94
N LEU A 97 -2.78 13.22 -11.29
CA LEU A 97 -2.28 12.88 -12.60
C LEU A 97 -1.24 11.76 -12.49
N SER A 98 -1.45 10.70 -13.25
CA SER A 98 -0.50 9.59 -13.37
C SER A 98 -0.09 9.42 -14.83
N VAL A 99 1.21 9.26 -15.05
CA VAL A 99 1.82 9.04 -16.37
C VAL A 99 2.64 7.76 -16.31
N LYS A 100 2.50 6.91 -17.32
CA LYS A 100 3.35 5.75 -17.53
C LYS A 100 3.88 5.75 -18.96
N LEU A 101 5.20 5.65 -19.08
CA LEU A 101 5.88 5.38 -20.34
C LEU A 101 6.37 3.93 -20.28
N ASN A 102 6.15 3.13 -21.31
CA ASN A 102 6.68 1.77 -21.34
C ASN A 102 7.12 1.33 -22.73
N ARG A 103 8.06 0.40 -22.78
CA ARG A 103 8.53 -0.20 -24.02
C ARG A 103 9.18 -1.55 -23.74
N TYR A 104 8.96 -2.50 -24.65
CA TYR A 104 9.78 -3.70 -24.73
C TYR A 104 11.15 -3.42 -25.33
N VAL A 105 12.20 -3.87 -24.63
CA VAL A 105 13.56 -3.95 -25.15
C VAL A 105 13.98 -5.41 -25.05
N GLY A 106 14.06 -6.09 -26.20
CA GLY A 106 14.18 -7.56 -26.24
C GLY A 106 12.95 -8.22 -25.59
N SER A 107 13.18 -9.13 -24.64
CA SER A 107 12.12 -9.82 -23.89
C SER A 107 11.71 -9.12 -22.59
N TRP A 108 12.28 -7.95 -22.30
CA TRP A 108 12.04 -7.21 -21.07
C TRP A 108 11.17 -5.99 -21.33
N ASN A 109 10.13 -5.83 -20.53
CA ASN A 109 9.31 -4.63 -20.53
C ASN A 109 9.87 -3.64 -19.51
N TRP A 110 10.25 -2.45 -19.97
CA TRP A 110 10.71 -1.35 -19.14
C TRP A 110 9.61 -0.30 -19.02
N ALA A 111 9.45 0.28 -17.84
CA ALA A 111 8.49 1.35 -17.61
C ALA A 111 9.07 2.46 -16.73
N LEU A 112 8.67 3.70 -17.03
CA LEU A 112 8.85 4.88 -16.18
C LEU A 112 7.47 5.38 -15.76
N TYR A 113 7.39 5.90 -14.54
CA TYR A 113 6.18 6.35 -13.91
C TYR A 113 6.38 7.75 -13.34
N GLY A 114 5.33 8.57 -13.46
CA GLY A 114 5.21 9.86 -12.79
C GLY A 114 3.82 9.97 -12.18
N TYR A 115 3.74 10.45 -10.97
CA TYR A 115 2.49 10.71 -10.26
C TYR A 115 2.58 12.05 -9.55
N VAL A 116 1.53 12.85 -9.67
CA VAL A 116 1.35 14.11 -8.95
C VAL A 116 -0.03 14.04 -8.29
N GLY A 117 -0.07 14.15 -6.97
CA GLY A 117 -1.30 14.07 -6.19
C GLY A 117 -1.02 14.13 -4.70
N ARG A 118 -1.50 13.12 -3.97
CA ARG A 118 -1.48 13.03 -2.51
C ARG A 118 -1.22 11.61 -2.03
N TRP A 119 -0.75 11.47 -0.80
CA TRP A 119 -0.73 10.17 -0.14
C TRP A 119 -2.14 9.56 -0.14
N LYS A 120 -2.24 8.24 -0.35
CA LYS A 120 -3.55 7.55 -0.36
C LYS A 120 -4.07 7.21 1.02
N GLN A 121 -3.19 7.29 2.01
CA GLN A 121 -3.49 7.14 3.43
C GLN A 121 -3.40 8.51 4.11
N PRO A 122 -4.20 8.76 5.16
CA PRO A 122 -4.26 10.06 5.82
C PRO A 122 -3.12 10.20 6.84
N LEU A 123 -1.90 10.34 6.31
CA LEU A 123 -0.68 10.28 7.12
C LEU A 123 -0.24 11.66 7.66
N GLY A 124 -0.89 12.75 7.25
CA GLY A 124 -0.60 14.09 7.75
C GLY A 124 -1.48 14.47 8.93
N ALA A 125 -0.95 15.25 9.87
CA ALA A 125 -1.66 15.77 11.04
C ALA A 125 -1.69 17.31 11.05
N VAL A 126 -2.78 17.92 11.52
CA VAL A 126 -2.86 19.39 11.66
C VAL A 126 -2.41 19.83 13.06
N PRO A 127 -1.42 20.76 13.18
CA PRO A 127 -0.81 21.15 14.45
C PRO A 127 -1.76 21.83 15.47
N ASP A 128 -2.81 22.51 15.00
CA ASP A 128 -3.65 23.40 15.83
C ASP A 128 -4.51 22.65 16.88
N MET A 129 -4.46 21.31 16.88
CA MET A 129 -5.14 20.45 17.87
C MET A 129 -4.17 19.69 18.80
N VAL A 130 -2.88 20.02 18.78
CA VAL A 130 -1.83 19.45 19.66
C VAL A 130 -1.40 20.44 20.76
N ALA A 131 -2.04 21.62 20.85
CA ALA A 131 -1.74 22.61 21.88
C ALA A 131 -2.21 22.14 23.28
N PRO A 132 -1.36 22.17 24.32
CA PRO A 132 -1.78 21.93 25.70
C PRO A 132 -2.81 22.97 26.19
N PRO A 133 -3.84 22.58 26.97
CA PRO A 133 -4.11 21.23 27.44
C PRO A 133 -4.70 20.36 26.33
N VAL A 134 -4.08 19.21 26.12
CA VAL A 134 -4.56 18.14 25.23
C VAL A 134 -5.99 17.83 25.67
N ASP A 135 -6.97 18.08 24.80
CA ASP A 135 -8.34 17.64 25.05
C ASP A 135 -8.29 16.12 25.28
N PRO A 136 -8.84 15.57 26.38
CA PRO A 136 -8.94 14.13 26.59
C PRO A 136 -9.76 13.41 25.50
N SER A 137 -10.43 14.12 24.58
CA SER A 137 -11.00 13.57 23.36
C SER A 137 -9.99 13.40 22.20
N GLY A 138 -8.84 14.08 22.24
CA GLY A 138 -7.60 13.75 21.52
C GLY A 138 -7.66 13.71 19.99
N LEU A 139 -8.60 14.40 19.35
CA LEU A 139 -8.77 14.30 17.89
C LEU A 139 -7.76 15.17 17.14
N THR A 140 -6.56 14.65 16.92
CA THR A 140 -5.67 15.11 15.83
C THR A 140 -6.42 14.95 14.52
N SER A 141 -6.62 16.05 13.79
CA SER A 141 -7.24 15.98 12.47
C SER A 141 -6.23 15.47 11.45
N PHE A 142 -6.49 14.28 10.90
CA PHE A 142 -5.66 13.68 9.87
C PHE A 142 -6.14 14.05 8.47
N TYR A 143 -5.19 14.24 7.56
CA TYR A 143 -5.41 14.59 6.17
C TYR A 143 -4.43 13.86 5.25
N TYR A 144 -4.57 14.07 3.94
CA TYR A 144 -3.77 13.42 2.90
C TYR A 144 -2.74 14.41 2.33
N PRO A 145 -1.47 14.37 2.75
CA PRO A 145 -0.47 15.33 2.31
C PRO A 145 -0.18 15.18 0.82
N GLU A 146 0.31 16.26 0.24
CA GLU A 146 0.72 16.35 -1.14
C GLU A 146 1.97 15.51 -1.45
N LEU A 147 1.93 14.78 -2.58
CA LEU A 147 2.94 13.80 -2.94
C LEU A 147 3.21 13.82 -4.45
N ASN A 148 4.48 13.78 -4.83
CA ASN A 148 4.88 13.30 -6.16
C ASN A 148 5.55 11.93 -6.03
N VAL A 149 5.34 11.05 -7.01
CA VAL A 149 6.10 9.78 -7.12
C VAL A 149 6.73 9.67 -8.50
N TRP A 150 8.03 9.40 -8.50
CA TRP A 150 8.82 9.18 -9.70
C TRP A 150 9.44 7.80 -9.62
N GLY A 151 9.21 6.96 -10.61
CA GLY A 151 9.77 5.62 -10.51
C GLY A 151 9.92 4.88 -11.81
N ALA A 152 10.43 3.68 -11.69
CA ALA A 152 10.78 2.83 -12.80
C ALA A 152 10.55 1.37 -12.45
N SER A 153 10.26 0.56 -13.46
CA SER A 153 10.21 -0.89 -13.29
C SER A 153 10.71 -1.60 -14.54
N THR A 154 11.10 -2.85 -14.35
CA THR A 154 11.35 -3.76 -15.45
C THR A 154 10.88 -5.16 -15.10
N ARG A 155 10.35 -5.89 -16.08
CA ARG A 155 9.89 -7.27 -15.92
C ARG A 155 10.17 -8.08 -17.19
N GLY A 156 10.71 -9.28 -17.02
CA GLY A 156 11.05 -10.15 -18.15
C GLY A 156 11.30 -11.59 -17.74
N GLY A 157 11.42 -12.46 -18.75
CA GLY A 157 11.75 -13.87 -18.54
C GLY A 157 13.20 -14.06 -18.11
N LEU A 158 13.44 -14.82 -17.05
CA LEU A 158 14.77 -15.14 -16.53
C LEU A 158 14.80 -16.55 -15.92
N PHE A 159 15.78 -17.38 -16.31
CA PHE A 159 15.99 -18.75 -15.80
C PHE A 159 14.72 -19.64 -15.75
N GLY A 160 13.84 -19.54 -16.74
CA GLY A 160 12.59 -20.33 -16.79
C GLY A 160 11.48 -19.82 -15.86
N GLY A 161 11.63 -18.61 -15.32
CA GLY A 161 10.61 -17.88 -14.58
C GLY A 161 10.52 -16.43 -15.06
N VAL A 162 9.95 -15.57 -14.22
CA VAL A 162 9.75 -14.15 -14.48
C VAL A 162 10.40 -13.35 -13.36
N ALA A 163 11.36 -12.50 -13.71
CA ALA A 163 12.00 -11.58 -12.78
C ALA A 163 11.39 -10.18 -12.94
N SER A 164 11.31 -9.44 -11.84
CA SER A 164 10.94 -8.03 -11.84
C SER A 164 11.79 -7.22 -10.87
N VAL A 165 11.98 -5.95 -11.22
CA VAL A 165 12.58 -4.94 -10.34
C VAL A 165 11.74 -3.68 -10.45
N GLU A 166 11.54 -3.01 -9.34
CA GLU A 166 10.76 -1.77 -9.27
C GLU A 166 11.38 -0.83 -8.25
N ALA A 167 11.41 0.47 -8.54
CA ALA A 167 11.86 1.51 -7.63
C ALA A 167 11.00 2.76 -7.79
N GLY A 168 10.93 3.57 -6.74
CA GLY A 168 10.20 4.83 -6.73
C GLY A 168 10.76 5.78 -5.67
N TYR A 169 10.90 7.05 -6.05
CA TYR A 169 11.16 8.16 -5.15
C TYR A 169 9.83 8.85 -4.85
N TYR A 170 9.50 8.90 -3.57
CA TYR A 170 8.30 9.53 -3.00
C TYR A 170 8.73 10.87 -2.43
N ASP A 171 8.36 11.93 -3.14
CA ASP A 171 8.67 13.32 -2.83
C ASP A 171 7.51 13.91 -2.03
N SER A 172 7.66 13.94 -0.71
CA SER A 172 6.65 14.48 0.20
C SER A 172 6.70 16.00 0.17
N ARG A 173 5.76 16.61 -0.57
CA ARG A 173 5.84 18.03 -0.95
C ARG A 173 5.62 18.99 0.20
N GLU A 174 5.03 18.51 1.29
CA GLU A 174 4.75 19.28 2.50
C GLU A 174 5.82 19.08 3.60
N ASP A 175 6.85 18.26 3.34
CA ASP A 175 8.00 18.03 4.20
C ASP A 175 9.29 17.79 3.38
N GLY A 176 9.63 18.74 2.51
CA GLY A 176 10.79 18.60 1.63
C GLY A 176 12.16 18.67 2.34
N SER A 177 12.19 19.15 3.60
CA SER A 177 13.39 19.26 4.45
C SER A 177 13.50 18.15 5.51
N GLY A 178 12.44 17.35 5.70
CA GLY A 178 12.40 16.30 6.71
C GLY A 178 12.29 16.80 8.15
N ASP A 179 11.88 18.05 8.36
CA ASP A 179 11.79 18.69 9.68
C ASP A 179 10.35 18.91 10.16
N ASN A 180 9.35 18.55 9.35
CA ASN A 180 7.95 18.63 9.72
C ASN A 180 7.44 17.32 10.33
N VAL A 181 7.42 17.25 11.67
CA VAL A 181 6.99 16.07 12.45
C VAL A 181 5.53 15.64 12.22
N PHE A 182 4.73 16.44 11.51
CA PHE A 182 3.32 16.17 11.25
C PHE A 182 3.03 15.60 9.86
N VAL A 183 4.05 15.48 9.01
CA VAL A 183 3.92 15.03 7.63
C VAL A 183 4.95 13.91 7.40
N PRO A 184 4.62 12.85 6.65
CA PRO A 184 5.61 11.84 6.31
C PRO A 184 6.75 12.44 5.51
N ASN A 185 7.97 12.06 5.84
CA ASN A 185 9.15 12.48 5.11
C ASN A 185 9.21 11.83 3.71
N SER A 186 10.06 12.34 2.84
CA SER A 186 10.34 11.74 1.54
C SER A 186 11.00 10.37 1.68
N GLU A 187 10.78 9.48 0.71
CA GLU A 187 11.20 8.09 0.79
C GLU A 187 11.72 7.55 -0.55
N ILE A 188 12.66 6.61 -0.48
CA ILE A 188 13.03 5.77 -1.61
C ILE A 188 12.54 4.35 -1.33
N ARG A 189 11.74 3.83 -2.25
CA ARG A 189 11.21 2.46 -2.19
C ARG A 189 11.76 1.65 -3.34
N ALA A 190 12.16 0.41 -3.07
CA ALA A 190 12.63 -0.52 -4.10
C ALA A 190 12.18 -1.95 -3.81
N MET A 191 12.00 -2.74 -4.86
CA MET A 191 11.79 -4.17 -4.75
C MET A 191 12.41 -4.96 -5.90
N ALA A 192 12.70 -6.22 -5.62
CA ALA A 192 13.04 -7.23 -6.61
C ALA A 192 12.15 -8.46 -6.39
N GLY A 193 11.68 -9.06 -7.47
CA GLY A 193 10.77 -10.20 -7.44
C GLY A 193 11.19 -11.29 -8.42
N TYR A 194 10.91 -12.54 -8.06
CA TYR A 194 11.07 -13.68 -8.95
C TYR A 194 9.91 -14.66 -8.76
N GLU A 195 9.26 -15.04 -9.85
CA GLU A 195 8.18 -16.04 -9.85
C GLU A 195 8.48 -17.13 -10.88
N ARG A 196 8.25 -18.39 -10.49
CA ARG A 196 8.44 -19.53 -11.38
C ARG A 196 7.46 -20.66 -11.09
N GLN A 197 7.09 -21.40 -12.11
CA GLN A 197 6.54 -22.74 -11.94
C GLN A 197 7.67 -23.73 -11.64
N TRP A 198 7.80 -24.15 -10.38
CA TRP A 198 8.93 -24.98 -9.94
C TRP A 198 8.74 -26.45 -10.31
N PHE A 199 7.50 -26.92 -10.31
CA PHE A 199 7.09 -28.25 -10.75
C PHE A 199 5.64 -28.19 -11.24
N THR A 200 5.12 -29.29 -11.78
CA THR A 200 3.77 -29.35 -12.37
C THR A 200 2.73 -28.74 -11.45
N ASP A 201 1.98 -27.76 -11.97
CA ASP A 201 0.90 -27.04 -11.29
C ASP A 201 1.29 -26.27 -10.01
N PHE A 202 2.58 -26.11 -9.71
CA PHE A 202 3.07 -25.36 -8.56
C PHE A 202 3.84 -24.11 -8.96
N THR A 203 3.28 -22.95 -8.66
CA THR A 203 3.91 -21.65 -8.83
C THR A 203 4.37 -21.13 -7.48
N GLY A 204 5.63 -20.72 -7.40
CA GLY A 204 6.20 -20.06 -6.22
C GLY A 204 6.86 -18.75 -6.64
N GLY A 205 6.57 -17.69 -5.90
CA GLY A 205 7.16 -16.37 -6.08
C GLY A 205 7.69 -15.81 -4.77
N LEU A 206 8.81 -15.11 -4.87
CA LEU A 206 9.46 -14.41 -3.76
C LEU A 206 9.68 -12.95 -4.16
N GLN A 207 9.43 -12.01 -3.27
CA GLN A 207 9.87 -10.62 -3.45
C GLN A 207 10.62 -10.14 -2.22
N PHE A 208 11.63 -9.31 -2.45
CA PHE A 208 12.30 -8.52 -1.42
C PHE A 208 11.98 -7.05 -1.67
N TYR A 209 11.63 -6.33 -0.62
CA TYR A 209 11.26 -4.93 -0.63
C TYR A 209 12.05 -4.18 0.45
N ALA A 210 12.45 -2.96 0.12
CA ALA A 210 13.08 -2.03 1.04
C ALA A 210 12.51 -0.62 0.85
N GLU A 211 12.34 0.09 1.95
CA GLU A 211 11.92 1.49 2.01
C GLU A 211 12.88 2.24 2.92
N SER A 212 13.47 3.32 2.41
CA SER A 212 14.39 4.18 3.14
C SER A 212 13.77 5.56 3.29
N MET A 213 13.69 6.05 4.52
CA MET A 213 13.35 7.45 4.80
C MET A 213 14.52 8.35 4.41
N MET A 214 14.24 9.44 3.71
CA MET A 214 15.24 10.47 3.43
C MET A 214 15.37 11.41 4.62
N ASP A 215 16.51 12.10 4.75
CA ASP A 215 16.73 13.11 5.80
C ASP A 215 16.40 12.61 7.23
N TYR A 216 16.62 11.31 7.49
CA TYR A 216 16.22 10.66 8.74
C TYR A 216 16.82 11.34 9.99
N GLY A 217 18.09 11.76 9.91
CA GLY A 217 18.71 12.51 11.01
C GLY A 217 17.98 13.82 11.33
N THR A 218 17.57 14.57 10.30
CA THR A 218 16.77 15.80 10.46
C THR A 218 15.41 15.49 11.10
N ALA A 219 14.76 14.41 10.67
CA ALA A 219 13.47 13.99 11.23
C ALA A 219 13.58 13.59 12.70
N VAL A 220 14.67 12.89 13.08
CA VAL A 220 14.97 12.55 14.48
C VAL A 220 15.20 13.81 15.31
N ASP A 221 16.00 14.74 14.82
CA ASP A 221 16.30 16.01 15.51
C ASP A 221 15.03 16.86 15.69
N ALA A 222 14.21 16.98 14.65
CA ALA A 222 12.96 17.72 14.68
C ALA A 222 11.93 17.09 15.63
N ARG A 223 11.81 15.75 15.62
CA ARG A 223 10.98 14.99 16.56
C ARG A 223 11.42 15.25 18.00
N GLN A 224 12.72 15.13 18.28
CA GLN A 224 13.23 15.34 19.63
C GLN A 224 12.98 16.77 20.11
N ALA A 225 13.25 17.77 19.27
CA ALA A 225 12.98 19.17 19.60
C ALA A 225 11.50 19.43 19.90
N PHE A 226 10.59 18.77 19.17
CA PHE A 226 9.15 18.85 19.44
C PHE A 226 8.77 18.21 20.78
N ILE A 227 9.30 17.02 21.08
CA ILE A 227 9.07 16.33 22.36
C ILE A 227 9.57 17.19 23.52
N ASP A 228 10.80 17.70 23.45
CA ASP A 228 11.39 18.55 24.48
C ASP A 228 10.53 19.79 24.74
N GLN A 229 10.01 20.41 23.67
CA GLN A 229 9.08 21.54 23.76
C GLN A 229 7.77 21.14 24.47
N ALA A 230 7.14 20.03 24.06
CA ALA A 230 5.88 19.57 24.64
C ALA A 230 6.04 19.21 26.13
N VAL A 231 7.12 18.52 26.49
CA VAL A 231 7.45 18.15 27.87
C VAL A 231 7.72 19.40 28.72
N SER A 232 8.44 20.39 28.19
CA SER A 232 8.61 21.69 28.88
C SER A 232 7.29 22.42 29.12
N GLY A 233 6.29 22.18 28.26
CA GLY A 233 4.91 22.66 28.37
C GLY A 233 4.03 21.86 29.34
N GLY A 234 4.56 20.82 29.98
CA GLY A 234 3.87 19.99 30.96
C GLY A 234 3.20 18.74 30.40
N ALA A 235 3.48 18.35 29.16
CA ALA A 235 3.06 17.07 28.61
C ALA A 235 3.86 15.90 29.21
N ASP A 236 3.26 14.71 29.24
CA ASP A 236 3.93 13.47 29.61
C ASP A 236 4.81 12.98 28.44
N GLU A 237 6.10 12.76 28.70
CA GLU A 237 7.09 12.41 27.67
C GLU A 237 6.72 11.12 26.92
N ALA A 238 6.38 10.06 27.65
CA ALA A 238 6.04 8.76 27.05
C ALA A 238 4.80 8.86 26.15
N THR A 239 3.82 9.69 26.54
CA THR A 239 2.63 9.93 25.73
C THR A 239 2.96 10.66 24.43
N VAL A 240 3.81 11.69 24.46
CA VAL A 240 4.21 12.43 23.24
C VAL A 240 5.09 11.56 22.35
N GLU A 241 6.00 10.76 22.93
CA GLU A 241 6.83 9.84 22.17
C GLU A 241 6.02 8.81 21.39
N ASP A 242 4.95 8.27 21.99
CA ASP A 242 4.06 7.31 21.34
C ASP A 242 3.22 7.95 20.24
N GLN A 243 2.72 9.17 20.47
CA GLN A 243 1.94 9.93 19.49
C GLN A 243 2.77 10.31 18.25
N PHE A 244 4.02 10.71 18.46
CA PHE A 244 4.95 11.07 17.39
C PHE A 244 5.89 9.91 17.08
N PHE A 245 5.31 8.74 16.83
CA PHE A 245 6.07 7.58 16.39
C PHE A 245 6.79 7.88 15.07
N LEU A 246 8.12 7.74 15.07
CA LEU A 246 8.95 7.84 13.89
C LEU A 246 9.43 6.44 13.54
N LYS A 247 9.08 5.97 12.35
CA LYS A 247 9.56 4.69 11.82
C LYS A 247 11.08 4.71 11.65
N ASP A 248 11.69 3.53 11.66
CA ASP A 248 13.12 3.37 11.40
C ASP A 248 13.51 3.88 10.01
N GLU A 249 14.78 4.29 9.86
CA GLU A 249 15.33 4.80 8.60
C GLU A 249 15.14 3.81 7.45
N LEU A 250 15.35 2.51 7.70
CA LEU A 250 15.25 1.45 6.71
C LEU A 250 14.25 0.39 7.17
N ARG A 251 13.16 0.27 6.41
CA ARG A 251 12.20 -0.82 6.52
C ARG A 251 12.47 -1.87 5.46
N THR A 252 12.41 -3.15 5.83
CA THR A 252 12.58 -4.27 4.89
C THR A 252 11.45 -5.26 5.00
N LEU A 253 11.08 -5.87 3.88
CA LEU A 253 9.94 -6.77 3.81
C LEU A 253 10.19 -7.86 2.78
N VAL A 254 9.79 -9.09 3.11
CA VAL A 254 9.83 -10.24 2.20
C VAL A 254 8.42 -10.72 1.97
N THR A 255 8.08 -11.02 0.72
CA THR A 255 6.81 -11.68 0.39
C THR A 255 7.04 -13.05 -0.23
N LEU A 256 6.22 -14.02 0.18
CA LEU A 256 6.18 -15.36 -0.39
C LEU A 256 4.77 -15.62 -0.94
N ASN A 257 4.67 -15.93 -2.22
CA ASN A 257 3.43 -16.34 -2.87
C ASN A 257 3.55 -17.78 -3.37
N LEU A 258 2.78 -18.69 -2.79
CA LEU A 258 2.72 -20.08 -3.18
C LEU A 258 1.32 -20.40 -3.73
N ARG A 259 1.26 -21.05 -4.88
CA ARG A 259 0.01 -21.53 -5.47
C ARG A 259 0.20 -22.93 -6.03
N LYS A 260 -0.70 -23.84 -5.66
CA LYS A 260 -0.75 -25.21 -6.18
C LYS A 260 -2.15 -25.51 -6.70
N GLN A 261 -2.21 -26.03 -7.92
CA GLN A 261 -3.42 -26.62 -8.47
C GLN A 261 -3.37 -28.15 -8.34
N TRP A 262 -4.52 -28.73 -8.02
CA TRP A 262 -4.74 -30.15 -7.76
C TRP A 262 -5.97 -30.62 -8.53
N LEU A 263 -6.16 -31.94 -8.60
CA LEU A 263 -7.40 -32.55 -9.12
C LEU A 263 -7.81 -32.00 -10.49
N TYR A 264 -6.90 -32.03 -11.46
CA TYR A 264 -7.12 -31.46 -12.80
C TYR A 264 -7.53 -29.98 -12.74
N GLN A 265 -6.90 -29.22 -11.83
CA GLN A 265 -7.07 -27.79 -11.62
C GLN A 265 -8.45 -27.38 -11.07
N THR A 266 -9.26 -28.33 -10.59
CA THR A 266 -10.53 -28.03 -9.90
C THR A 266 -10.33 -27.57 -8.46
N LEU A 267 -9.21 -27.93 -7.83
CA LEU A 267 -8.84 -27.48 -6.48
C LEU A 267 -7.56 -26.64 -6.56
N THR A 268 -7.60 -25.43 -6.00
CA THR A 268 -6.43 -24.55 -5.87
C THR A 268 -6.20 -24.20 -4.41
N THR A 269 -4.97 -24.38 -3.95
CA THR A 269 -4.52 -23.92 -2.64
C THR A 269 -3.47 -22.84 -2.82
N SER A 270 -3.56 -21.75 -2.06
CA SER A 270 -2.57 -20.69 -2.08
C SER A 270 -2.23 -20.18 -0.68
N ALA A 271 -0.99 -19.78 -0.50
CA ALA A 271 -0.50 -19.08 0.67
C ALA A 271 0.23 -17.81 0.20
N PHE A 272 -0.17 -16.66 0.73
CA PHE A 272 0.57 -15.40 0.57
C PHE A 272 1.06 -14.95 1.94
N ILE A 273 2.34 -14.67 2.08
CA ILE A 273 2.96 -14.27 3.35
C ILE A 273 3.69 -12.95 3.12
N TYR A 274 3.46 -11.99 4.01
CA TYR A 274 4.31 -10.85 4.24
C TYR A 274 5.07 -11.06 5.54
N TYR A 275 6.35 -10.73 5.55
CA TYR A 275 7.15 -10.70 6.76
C TYR A 275 8.08 -9.50 6.72
N SER A 276 8.02 -8.63 7.73
CA SER A 276 8.91 -7.48 7.90
C SER A 276 9.92 -7.79 8.99
N PRO A 277 11.19 -8.10 8.66
CA PRO A 277 12.22 -8.29 9.67
C PRO A 277 12.52 -7.02 10.47
N SER A 278 12.34 -5.83 9.87
CA SER A 278 12.58 -4.55 10.56
C SER A 278 11.51 -4.26 11.59
N ASP A 279 10.24 -4.50 11.24
CA ASP A 279 9.11 -4.17 12.13
C ASP A 279 8.71 -5.34 13.03
N VAL A 280 9.31 -6.51 12.80
CA VAL A 280 8.98 -7.79 13.47
C VAL A 280 7.48 -8.08 13.37
N ASP A 281 6.94 -7.93 12.16
CA ASP A 281 5.53 -8.15 11.86
C ASP A 281 5.33 -9.10 10.67
N SER A 282 4.13 -9.67 10.57
CA SER A 282 3.76 -10.57 9.49
C SER A 282 2.26 -10.56 9.21
N TYR A 283 1.93 -10.90 7.97
CA TYR A 283 0.56 -11.18 7.57
C TYR A 283 0.54 -12.39 6.64
N THR A 284 -0.23 -13.40 7.01
CA THR A 284 -0.39 -14.64 6.25
C THR A 284 -1.83 -14.80 5.79
N ARG A 285 -2.00 -14.98 4.49
CA ARG A 285 -3.27 -15.30 3.85
C ARG A 285 -3.23 -16.71 3.28
N LEU A 286 -4.11 -17.57 3.78
CA LEU A 286 -4.31 -18.94 3.28
C LEU A 286 -5.65 -19.03 2.56
N VAL A 287 -5.68 -19.63 1.37
CA VAL A 287 -6.90 -19.78 0.59
C VAL A 287 -6.97 -21.18 -0.03
N VAL A 288 -8.14 -21.79 0.08
CA VAL A 288 -8.51 -23.03 -0.62
C VAL A 288 -9.74 -22.74 -1.47
N SER A 289 -9.64 -22.95 -2.77
CA SER A 289 -10.72 -22.72 -3.74
C SER A 289 -11.02 -23.99 -4.51
N TYR A 290 -12.28 -24.41 -4.53
CA TYR A 290 -12.76 -25.61 -5.19
C TYR A 290 -13.86 -25.26 -6.19
N ALA A 291 -13.60 -25.53 -7.47
CA ALA A 291 -14.59 -25.48 -8.53
C ALA A 291 -15.45 -26.75 -8.45
N LEU A 292 -16.64 -26.62 -7.88
CA LEU A 292 -17.58 -27.73 -7.71
C LEU A 292 -18.14 -28.17 -9.08
N ASN A 293 -18.40 -27.19 -9.95
CA ASN A 293 -18.77 -27.34 -11.36
C ASN A 293 -18.45 -26.04 -12.10
N ASP A 294 -18.91 -25.93 -13.35
CA ASP A 294 -18.64 -24.77 -14.21
C ASP A 294 -19.26 -23.45 -13.69
N GLU A 295 -20.30 -23.54 -12.86
CA GLU A 295 -21.07 -22.40 -12.37
C GLU A 295 -20.74 -22.04 -10.91
N VAL A 296 -20.35 -23.03 -10.10
CA VAL A 296 -20.22 -22.90 -8.64
C VAL A 296 -18.76 -23.07 -8.20
N THR A 297 -18.24 -22.05 -7.54
CA THR A 297 -16.93 -22.11 -6.86
C THR A 297 -17.11 -21.88 -5.35
N LEU A 298 -16.53 -22.77 -4.56
CA LEU A 298 -16.45 -22.66 -3.11
C LEU A 298 -15.05 -22.18 -2.73
N THR A 299 -14.96 -21.17 -1.87
CA THR A 299 -13.67 -20.67 -1.36
C THR A 299 -13.73 -20.62 0.16
N THR A 300 -12.68 -21.11 0.80
CA THR A 300 -12.42 -20.91 2.23
C THR A 300 -11.05 -20.30 2.39
N GLY A 301 -10.85 -19.52 3.44
CA GLY A 301 -9.54 -18.95 3.71
C GLY A 301 -9.41 -18.44 5.13
N ALA A 302 -8.18 -18.10 5.47
CA ALA A 302 -7.81 -17.52 6.74
C ALA A 302 -6.83 -16.37 6.52
N ASN A 303 -6.95 -15.34 7.33
CA ASN A 303 -6.05 -14.20 7.42
C ASN A 303 -5.49 -14.22 8.84
N LEU A 304 -4.17 -14.22 8.96
CA LEU A 304 -3.44 -14.27 10.23
C LEU A 304 -2.49 -13.06 10.28
N PHE A 305 -2.54 -12.31 11.36
CA PHE A 305 -1.70 -11.16 11.65
C PHE A 305 -0.84 -11.48 12.87
N THR A 306 0.38 -10.96 12.89
CA THR A 306 1.26 -11.05 14.05
C THR A 306 2.17 -9.83 14.02
N ALA A 307 2.24 -9.08 15.10
CA ALA A 307 3.21 -7.98 15.23
C ALA A 307 3.60 -7.75 16.70
N ASP A 308 4.85 -7.37 16.92
CA ASP A 308 5.31 -6.95 18.25
C ASP A 308 4.95 -5.49 18.55
N ASP A 309 4.96 -4.62 17.54
CA ASP A 309 4.58 -3.21 17.66
C ASP A 309 3.20 -2.95 17.03
N PRO A 310 2.20 -2.55 17.82
CA PRO A 310 0.84 -2.33 17.32
C PRO A 310 0.69 -1.11 16.39
N ARG A 311 1.69 -0.22 16.30
CA ARG A 311 1.72 0.95 15.40
C ARG A 311 2.09 0.61 13.97
N THR A 312 2.63 -0.57 13.75
CA THR A 312 2.97 -1.08 12.41
C THR A 312 1.70 -1.38 11.62
N MET A 313 1.79 -1.39 10.28
CA MET A 313 0.62 -1.64 9.43
C MET A 313 -0.09 -2.97 9.76
N PHE A 314 0.67 -4.04 10.05
CA PHE A 314 0.08 -5.32 10.46
C PHE A 314 -0.27 -5.35 11.95
N GLY A 315 0.49 -4.69 12.82
CA GLY A 315 0.16 -4.57 14.25
C GLY A 315 -1.17 -3.88 14.51
N MET A 316 -1.51 -2.88 13.70
CA MET A 316 -2.83 -2.22 13.79
C MET A 316 -4.00 -3.18 13.52
N ASN A 317 -3.70 -4.32 12.90
CA ASN A 317 -4.64 -5.38 12.52
C ASN A 317 -4.39 -6.70 13.28
N ASP A 318 -3.53 -6.73 14.30
CA ASP A 318 -3.11 -7.96 14.98
C ASP A 318 -4.29 -8.74 15.62
N THR A 319 -5.38 -8.04 15.94
CA THR A 319 -6.61 -8.64 16.49
C THR A 319 -7.64 -9.05 15.43
N ASN A 320 -7.31 -8.92 14.13
CA ASN A 320 -8.22 -9.21 13.00
C ASN A 320 -8.03 -10.59 12.37
N ASP A 321 -7.37 -11.50 13.08
CA ASP A 321 -7.33 -12.91 12.69
C ASP A 321 -8.74 -13.41 12.36
N ASN A 322 -8.91 -13.92 11.15
CA ASN A 322 -10.22 -14.32 10.68
C ASN A 322 -10.19 -15.52 9.75
N ILE A 323 -11.31 -16.23 9.74
CA ILE A 323 -11.61 -17.32 8.81
C ILE A 323 -12.86 -16.91 8.04
N TYR A 324 -12.86 -17.17 6.74
CA TYR A 324 -13.98 -16.81 5.87
C TYR A 324 -14.32 -17.95 4.91
N ALA A 325 -15.56 -17.95 4.48
CA ALA A 325 -16.07 -18.83 3.43
C ALA A 325 -16.87 -18.00 2.42
N ARG A 326 -16.83 -18.43 1.15
CA ARG A 326 -17.50 -17.76 0.05
C ARG A 326 -18.00 -18.78 -0.96
N VAL A 327 -19.18 -18.52 -1.49
CA VAL A 327 -19.75 -19.21 -2.64
C VAL A 327 -19.87 -18.21 -3.78
N ARG A 328 -19.34 -18.55 -4.95
CA ARG A 328 -19.54 -17.79 -6.20
C ARG A 328 -20.38 -18.63 -7.14
N TYR A 329 -21.47 -18.04 -7.63
CA TYR A 329 -22.30 -18.59 -8.70
C TYR A 329 -22.17 -17.68 -9.93
N GLY A 330 -21.86 -18.25 -11.09
CA GLY A 330 -21.81 -17.55 -12.38
C GLY A 330 -22.52 -18.37 -13.45
N PHE A 331 -23.31 -17.70 -14.28
CA PHE A 331 -24.13 -18.28 -15.34
C PHE A 331 -23.74 -17.73 -16.72
#